data_AF-A0A0G2AKM4-F1
#
_entry.id   AF-A0A0G2AKM4-F1
#
_cell.length_a   1.000
_cell.length_b   1.000
_cell.length_c   1.000
_cell.angle_alpha   90.00
_cell.angle_beta   90.00
_cell.angle_gamma   90.00
#
_symmetry.space_group_name_H-M   'P 1'
#
loop_
_entity.id
_entity.type
_entity.pdbx_description
1 polymer ?
#
loop_
_entity_poly.entity_id
_entity_poly.type
_entity_poly.pdbx_seq_one_letter_code
_entity_poly.pdbx_strand_id
1 'polypeptide(L)'
;MREGQKQFDVHGHGCPVGCEYCVITKVESRRELWNEKTILGINKAVTILNPPPDLCNEQAVREFYDFPPELLRGDFVGFNAISDPFWPKYKKELAWFLEKIAPQAKIATCVTKWNPSEQVLDRLAEIPNFRLIVSITGLDAIERTKTGQRLALLEAAKQRGIQAFPVVHPYIAGMSDLSFLPRLKEMGYDDVDIKGLRYNHDTMSSWMPPSAQANYEGTGEQEVLPDEEAEKLVGEILKRANITSSDTDKAVVEEAIKRRM
;
A
#
# COMPACT_ATOMS: atom_id res chain seq x y z
N MET A 1 8.89 32.27 16.98
CA MET A 1 9.89 31.22 16.71
C MET A 1 9.69 30.13 17.74
N ARG A 2 9.19 28.95 17.34
CA ARG A 2 9.08 27.78 18.23
C ARG A 2 10.27 26.87 17.93
N GLU A 3 11.25 26.91 18.81
CA GLU A 3 12.36 25.96 18.87
C GLU A 3 11.85 24.61 19.39
N GLY A 4 12.36 23.51 18.85
CA GLY A 4 12.44 22.26 19.62
C GLY A 4 11.63 21.05 19.16
N GLN A 5 10.98 21.03 17.99
CA GLN A 5 10.64 19.74 17.39
C GLN A 5 11.90 19.18 16.73
N LYS A 6 12.59 18.26 17.40
CA LYS A 6 13.56 17.36 16.75
C LYS A 6 12.89 16.88 15.47
N GLN A 7 13.46 17.24 14.33
CA GLN A 7 13.06 16.71 13.04
C GLN A 7 13.26 15.19 13.14
N PHE A 8 12.16 14.45 13.35
CA PHE A 8 12.18 13.01 13.54
C PHE A 8 12.92 12.40 12.36
N ASP A 9 14.00 11.70 12.65
CA ASP A 9 15.01 11.35 11.67
C ASP A 9 14.46 10.31 10.68
N VAL A 10 14.11 10.76 9.46
CA VAL A 10 13.48 9.94 8.41
C VAL A 10 14.53 9.32 7.49
N HIS A 11 15.74 9.03 7.98
CA HIS A 11 16.80 8.47 7.15
C HIS A 11 16.34 7.16 6.50
N GLY A 12 16.05 7.21 5.18
CA GLY A 12 15.77 6.04 4.34
C GLY A 12 14.29 5.68 4.09
N HIS A 13 13.33 6.22 4.84
CA HIS A 13 11.92 5.78 4.82
C HIS A 13 10.94 6.71 4.07
N GLY A 14 11.44 7.76 3.41
CA GLY A 14 10.61 8.66 2.60
C GLY A 14 10.17 7.99 1.30
N CYS A 15 8.89 8.11 0.95
CA CYS A 15 8.33 7.71 -0.35
C CYS A 15 8.04 8.96 -1.19
N PRO A 16 8.28 8.96 -2.52
CA PRO A 16 8.09 10.16 -3.34
C PRO A 16 6.61 10.59 -3.46
N VAL A 17 5.65 9.73 -3.14
CA VAL A 17 4.22 10.08 -3.02
C VAL A 17 3.99 11.06 -1.86
N GLY A 18 4.80 10.99 -0.81
CA GLY A 18 4.82 11.98 0.28
C GLY A 18 3.49 12.18 1.00
N CYS A 19 2.74 11.10 1.28
CA CYS A 19 1.45 11.17 1.95
C CYS A 19 1.61 11.73 3.38
N GLU A 20 0.80 12.73 3.76
CA GLU A 20 0.83 13.31 5.11
C GLU A 20 0.35 12.36 6.22
N TYR A 21 -0.26 11.23 5.84
CA TYR A 21 -0.78 10.19 6.72
C TYR A 21 -0.01 8.85 6.61
N CYS A 22 1.16 8.83 5.94
CA CYS A 22 1.90 7.60 5.64
C CYS A 22 2.14 6.72 6.88
N VAL A 23 1.68 5.46 6.83
CA VAL A 23 1.84 4.50 7.94
C VAL A 23 3.31 4.22 8.30
N ILE A 24 4.26 4.49 7.41
CA ILE A 24 5.69 4.27 7.64
C ILE A 24 6.32 5.47 8.35
N THR A 25 5.92 6.70 8.01
CA THR A 25 6.59 7.92 8.47
C THR A 25 5.78 8.75 9.44
N LYS A 26 4.52 8.40 9.70
CA LYS A 26 3.58 9.15 10.55
C LYS A 26 3.00 8.31 11.70
N VAL A 27 2.97 7.00 11.56
CA VAL A 27 2.48 6.08 12.60
C VAL A 27 3.68 5.48 13.33
N GLU A 28 3.83 5.77 14.61
CA GLU A 28 5.00 5.42 15.41
C GLU A 28 5.13 3.92 15.63
N SER A 29 4.06 3.26 16.10
CA SER A 29 4.05 1.81 16.35
C SER A 29 4.43 1.00 15.11
N ARG A 30 4.05 1.47 13.93
CA ARG A 30 4.38 0.81 12.67
C ARG A 30 5.81 1.10 12.26
N ARG A 31 6.28 2.34 12.41
CA ARG A 31 7.67 2.72 12.11
C ARG A 31 8.67 1.89 12.93
N GLU A 32 8.42 1.70 14.23
CA GLU A 32 9.26 0.89 15.10
C GLU A 32 9.44 -0.53 14.55
N LEU A 33 8.33 -1.20 14.19
CA LEU A 33 8.36 -2.54 13.58
C LEU A 33 9.15 -2.60 12.26
N TRP A 34 9.10 -1.54 11.44
CA TRP A 34 9.86 -1.50 10.19
C TRP A 34 11.35 -1.23 10.42
N ASN A 35 11.70 -0.51 11.49
CA ASN A 35 13.08 -0.24 11.87
C ASN A 35 13.80 -1.49 12.42
N GLU A 36 13.07 -2.50 12.88
CA GLU A 36 13.61 -3.78 13.36
C GLU A 36 14.17 -4.70 12.24
N LYS A 37 14.27 -4.19 11.00
CA LYS A 37 14.89 -4.87 9.83
C LYS A 37 14.10 -6.06 9.30
N THR A 38 12.85 -5.83 8.95
CA THR A 38 11.96 -6.87 8.42
C THR A 38 12.06 -6.99 6.90
N ILE A 39 12.93 -7.90 6.43
CA ILE A 39 12.93 -8.37 5.04
C ILE A 39 11.56 -8.95 4.65
N LEU A 40 10.88 -9.60 5.60
CA LEU A 40 9.53 -10.13 5.43
C LEU A 40 8.54 -9.42 6.34
N GLY A 41 7.43 -8.97 5.77
CA GLY A 41 6.20 -8.62 6.48
C GLY A 41 5.10 -9.63 6.18
N ILE A 42 4.12 -9.79 7.06
CA ILE A 42 2.96 -10.63 6.82
C ILE A 42 1.70 -9.86 7.23
N ASN A 43 0.66 -9.93 6.41
CA ASN A 43 -0.71 -9.57 6.79
C ASN A 43 -1.68 -10.70 6.34
N LYS A 44 -2.99 -10.54 6.53
CA LYS A 44 -3.90 -11.65 6.16
C LYS A 44 -4.07 -11.87 4.65
N ALA A 45 -3.70 -10.92 3.81
CA ALA A 45 -3.82 -11.05 2.37
C ALA A 45 -2.54 -11.58 1.74
N VAL A 46 -1.37 -11.14 2.23
CA VAL A 46 -0.09 -11.36 1.56
C VAL A 46 1.06 -11.54 2.54
N THR A 47 2.08 -12.30 2.13
CA THR A 47 3.45 -12.15 2.63
C THR A 47 4.16 -11.11 1.78
N ILE A 48 4.90 -10.20 2.40
CA ILE A 48 5.50 -9.03 1.76
C ILE A 48 7.00 -9.18 1.83
N LEU A 49 7.67 -9.12 0.69
CA LEU A 49 9.13 -9.02 0.62
C LEU A 49 9.52 -7.55 0.46
N ASN A 50 10.26 -7.02 1.44
CA ASN A 50 10.69 -5.63 1.44
C ASN A 50 12.17 -5.52 1.05
N PRO A 51 12.52 -4.66 0.08
CA PRO A 51 13.91 -4.25 -0.09
C PRO A 51 14.37 -3.43 1.12
N PRO A 52 15.67 -3.37 1.43
CA PRO A 52 16.14 -2.57 2.55
C PRO A 52 15.87 -1.06 2.30
N PRO A 53 15.45 -0.30 3.34
CA PRO A 53 15.27 1.15 3.22
C PRO A 53 16.56 1.86 2.82
N ASP A 54 17.69 1.45 3.40
CA ASP A 54 19.02 1.93 3.05
C ASP A 54 19.73 0.94 2.11
N LEU A 55 19.83 1.30 0.82
CA LEU A 55 20.51 0.50 -0.19
C LEU A 55 22.05 0.61 -0.11
N CYS A 56 22.59 1.47 0.75
CA CYS A 56 24.02 1.52 1.03
C CYS A 56 24.45 0.48 2.08
N ASN A 57 23.49 -0.14 2.77
CA ASN A 57 23.76 -1.23 3.71
C ASN A 57 23.97 -2.54 2.93
N GLU A 58 25.22 -2.83 2.60
CA GLU A 58 25.61 -4.01 1.81
C GLU A 58 25.10 -5.34 2.39
N GLN A 59 25.11 -5.48 3.72
CA GLN A 59 24.62 -6.69 4.38
C GLN A 59 23.12 -6.86 4.18
N ALA A 60 22.32 -5.81 4.39
CA ALA A 60 20.88 -5.88 4.21
C ALA A 60 20.49 -6.09 2.74
N VAL A 61 21.24 -5.48 1.82
CA VAL A 61 21.07 -5.70 0.37
C VAL A 61 21.38 -7.15 0.01
N ARG A 62 22.47 -7.71 0.56
CA ARG A 62 22.81 -9.12 0.36
C ARG A 62 21.73 -10.05 0.89
N GLU A 63 21.23 -9.81 2.11
CA GLU A 63 20.13 -10.60 2.69
C GLU A 63 18.88 -10.61 1.80
N PHE A 64 18.56 -9.49 1.15
CA PHE A 64 17.46 -9.42 0.18
C PHE A 64 17.69 -10.30 -1.04
N TYR A 65 18.88 -10.23 -1.67
CA TYR A 65 19.19 -11.00 -2.87
C TYR A 65 19.48 -12.49 -2.62
N ASP A 66 19.94 -12.83 -1.42
CA ASP A 66 20.20 -14.21 -0.97
C ASP A 66 18.92 -14.88 -0.41
N PHE A 67 17.79 -14.16 -0.36
CA PHE A 67 16.53 -14.70 0.17
C PHE A 67 16.04 -15.90 -0.66
N PRO A 68 15.77 -17.07 -0.05
CA PRO A 68 15.36 -18.30 -0.74
C PRO A 68 13.94 -18.20 -1.31
N PRO A 69 13.75 -18.05 -2.64
CA PRO A 69 12.44 -17.80 -3.24
C PRO A 69 11.41 -18.91 -3.00
N GLU A 70 11.88 -20.15 -2.84
CA GLU A 70 11.05 -21.34 -2.61
C GLU A 70 10.25 -21.28 -1.31
N LEU A 71 10.67 -20.48 -0.32
CA LEU A 71 9.90 -20.28 0.92
C LEU A 71 8.57 -19.56 0.67
N LEU A 72 8.44 -18.86 -0.45
CA LEU A 72 7.23 -18.14 -0.83
C LEU A 72 6.37 -18.92 -1.83
N ARG A 73 6.74 -20.17 -2.10
CA ARG A 73 6.00 -21.02 -3.03
C ARG A 73 4.56 -21.24 -2.57
N GLY A 74 3.61 -21.01 -3.47
CA GLY A 74 2.20 -21.25 -3.22
C GLY A 74 1.47 -20.15 -2.42
N ASP A 75 2.17 -19.11 -1.97
CA ASP A 75 1.57 -17.99 -1.23
C ASP A 75 1.24 -16.80 -2.16
N PHE A 76 0.48 -15.84 -1.64
CA PHE A 76 0.31 -14.52 -2.24
C PHE A 76 1.41 -13.59 -1.73
N VAL A 77 2.19 -13.04 -2.66
CA VAL A 77 3.42 -12.32 -2.34
C VAL A 77 3.37 -10.89 -2.85
N GLY A 78 3.48 -9.93 -1.93
CA GLY A 78 3.62 -8.51 -2.23
C GLY A 78 5.08 -8.06 -2.29
N PHE A 79 5.40 -7.12 -3.15
CA PHE A 79 6.68 -6.41 -3.13
C PHE A 79 6.53 -5.04 -2.47
N ASN A 80 7.39 -4.77 -1.48
CA ASN A 80 7.65 -3.46 -0.87
C ASN A 80 6.41 -2.76 -0.27
N ALA A 81 6.23 -2.89 1.05
CA ALA A 81 5.22 -2.13 1.81
C ALA A 81 5.82 -0.96 2.61
N ILE A 82 7.13 -0.77 2.58
CA ILE A 82 7.82 0.34 3.27
C ILE A 82 7.90 1.61 2.42
N SER A 83 7.70 1.49 1.11
CA SER A 83 7.67 2.59 0.15
C SER A 83 6.87 2.19 -1.09
N ASP A 84 6.76 3.07 -2.08
CA ASP A 84 6.11 2.70 -3.34
C ASP A 84 7.00 1.73 -4.15
N PRO A 85 6.45 0.59 -4.62
CA PRO A 85 7.20 -0.44 -5.32
C PRO A 85 7.80 0.03 -6.65
N PHE A 86 7.25 1.09 -7.25
CA PHE A 86 7.71 1.61 -8.54
C PHE A 86 8.62 2.82 -8.42
N TRP A 87 9.04 3.19 -7.21
CA TRP A 87 10.03 4.25 -7.03
C TRP A 87 11.37 3.85 -7.68
N PRO A 88 11.96 4.66 -8.59
CA PRO A 88 13.19 4.30 -9.30
C PRO A 88 14.38 3.83 -8.45
N LYS A 89 14.43 4.25 -7.17
CA LYS A 89 15.42 3.76 -6.21
C LYS A 89 15.43 2.23 -6.10
N TYR A 90 14.26 1.58 -6.17
CA TYR A 90 14.10 0.13 -6.02
C TYR A 90 14.02 -0.63 -7.35
N LYS A 91 14.47 -0.02 -8.45
CA LYS A 91 14.34 -0.61 -9.79
C LYS A 91 14.98 -1.99 -9.91
N LYS A 92 16.16 -2.20 -9.29
CA LYS A 92 16.89 -3.47 -9.35
C LYS A 92 16.18 -4.54 -8.52
N GLU A 93 15.70 -4.16 -7.34
CA GLU A 93 15.02 -5.03 -6.39
C GLU A 93 13.66 -5.47 -6.94
N LEU A 94 12.92 -4.55 -7.59
CA LEU A 94 11.70 -4.89 -8.32
C LEU A 94 12.00 -5.87 -9.46
N ALA A 95 13.04 -5.63 -10.26
CA ALA A 95 13.39 -6.52 -11.36
C ALA A 95 13.72 -7.94 -10.85
N TRP A 96 14.50 -8.04 -9.78
CA TRP A 96 14.81 -9.32 -9.14
C TRP A 96 13.56 -9.99 -8.56
N PHE A 97 12.67 -9.24 -7.91
CA PHE A 97 11.39 -9.77 -7.41
C PHE A 97 10.57 -10.38 -8.55
N LEU A 98 10.41 -9.65 -9.66
CA LEU A 98 9.65 -10.14 -10.82
C LEU A 98 10.31 -11.34 -11.50
N GLU A 99 11.64 -11.47 -11.45
CA GLU A 99 12.37 -12.58 -12.07
C GLU A 99 12.45 -13.84 -11.18
N LYS A 100 12.66 -13.66 -9.87
CA LYS A 100 12.97 -14.77 -8.94
C LYS A 100 11.82 -15.14 -8.03
N ILE A 101 11.05 -14.15 -7.56
CA ILE A 101 9.98 -14.36 -6.58
C ILE A 101 8.63 -14.58 -7.27
N ALA A 102 8.26 -13.72 -8.22
CA ALA A 102 6.96 -13.80 -8.87
C ALA A 102 6.69 -15.18 -9.51
N PRO A 103 7.65 -15.88 -10.14
CA PRO A 103 7.42 -17.23 -10.65
C PRO A 103 7.20 -18.31 -9.59
N GLN A 104 7.60 -18.08 -8.34
CA GLN A 104 7.36 -19.03 -7.23
C GLN A 104 5.99 -18.78 -6.56
N ALA A 105 5.53 -17.52 -6.57
CA ALA A 105 4.30 -17.12 -5.90
C ALA A 105 3.05 -17.67 -6.61
N LYS A 106 2.00 -17.95 -5.84
CA LYS A 106 0.66 -18.22 -6.40
C LYS A 106 0.08 -16.95 -7.03
N ILE A 107 0.27 -15.81 -6.36
CA ILE A 107 -0.02 -14.47 -6.88
C ILE A 107 1.14 -13.55 -6.50
N ALA A 108 1.65 -12.79 -7.45
CA ALA A 108 2.58 -11.69 -7.19
C ALA A 108 1.83 -10.35 -7.24
N THR A 109 2.14 -9.42 -6.34
CA THR A 109 1.41 -8.15 -6.29
C THR A 109 2.27 -6.96 -5.87
N CYS A 110 1.86 -5.78 -6.33
CA CYS A 110 2.39 -4.49 -5.91
C CYS A 110 1.22 -3.58 -5.54
N VAL A 111 1.33 -2.85 -4.43
CA VAL A 111 0.38 -1.79 -4.05
C VAL A 111 1.02 -0.45 -4.34
N THR A 112 0.43 0.35 -5.23
CA THR A 112 1.03 1.60 -5.71
C THR A 112 0.09 2.80 -5.58
N LYS A 113 0.66 3.97 -5.33
CA LYS A 113 0.05 5.29 -5.61
C LYS A 113 0.80 6.05 -6.72
N TRP A 114 1.87 5.47 -7.20
CA TRP A 114 2.76 5.99 -8.23
C TRP A 114 2.39 5.46 -9.62
N ASN A 115 2.67 6.27 -10.65
CA ASN A 115 2.51 5.84 -12.02
C ASN A 115 3.83 5.25 -12.55
N PRO A 116 3.94 3.92 -12.73
CA PRO A 116 5.12 3.31 -13.34
C PRO A 116 5.28 3.75 -14.80
N SER A 117 6.47 3.57 -15.36
CA SER A 117 6.67 3.79 -16.80
C SER A 117 5.97 2.72 -17.63
N GLU A 118 5.67 3.04 -18.89
CA GLU A 118 5.09 2.08 -19.85
C GLU A 118 5.91 0.80 -19.94
N GLN A 119 7.25 0.88 -19.94
CA GLN A 119 8.14 -0.28 -19.95
C GLN A 119 7.92 -1.20 -18.74
N VAL A 120 7.66 -0.63 -17.56
CA VAL A 120 7.35 -1.42 -16.36
C VAL A 120 5.98 -2.06 -16.52
N LEU A 121 4.97 -1.34 -17.01
CA LEU A 121 3.63 -1.90 -17.26
C LEU A 121 3.67 -3.05 -18.27
N ASP A 122 4.40 -2.90 -19.37
CA ASP A 122 4.57 -3.94 -20.38
C ASP A 122 5.20 -5.19 -19.75
N ARG A 123 6.22 -5.02 -18.90
CA ARG A 123 6.84 -6.13 -18.17
C ARG A 123 5.89 -6.82 -17.19
N LEU A 124 5.04 -6.05 -16.49
CA LEU A 124 4.04 -6.62 -15.57
C LEU A 124 2.97 -7.43 -16.32
N ALA A 125 2.61 -7.02 -17.54
CA ALA A 125 1.64 -7.72 -18.39
C ALA A 125 2.12 -9.10 -18.84
N GLU A 126 3.44 -9.32 -18.91
CA GLU A 126 4.04 -10.61 -19.25
C GLU A 126 3.92 -11.66 -18.12
N ILE A 127 3.53 -11.24 -16.90
CA ILE A 127 3.54 -12.10 -15.70
C ILE A 127 2.10 -12.54 -15.38
N PRO A 128 1.69 -13.77 -15.73
CA PRO A 128 0.29 -14.19 -15.71
C PRO A 128 -0.34 -14.21 -14.31
N ASN A 129 0.48 -14.43 -13.27
CA ASN A 129 0.06 -14.44 -11.87
C ASN A 129 0.26 -13.08 -11.18
N PHE A 130 0.61 -12.01 -11.91
CA PHE A 130 0.76 -10.68 -11.33
C PHE A 130 -0.59 -9.95 -11.20
N ARG A 131 -0.79 -9.25 -10.08
CA ARG A 131 -1.94 -8.38 -9.82
C ARG A 131 -1.47 -7.00 -9.39
N LEU A 132 -2.00 -5.96 -10.02
CA LEU A 132 -1.68 -4.57 -9.66
C LEU A 132 -2.73 -4.01 -8.71
N ILE A 133 -2.36 -3.60 -7.50
CA ILE A 133 -3.27 -2.89 -6.60
C ILE A 133 -2.99 -1.40 -6.70
N VAL A 134 -3.98 -0.62 -7.11
CA VAL A 134 -3.85 0.84 -7.26
C VAL A 134 -4.61 1.53 -6.14
N SER A 135 -3.89 2.24 -5.28
CA SER A 135 -4.49 2.96 -4.19
C SER A 135 -4.97 4.35 -4.63
N ILE A 136 -6.29 4.53 -4.68
CA ILE A 136 -7.00 5.73 -5.15
C ILE A 136 -7.88 6.27 -4.02
N THR A 137 -7.51 7.42 -3.45
CA THR A 137 -7.98 7.86 -2.13
C THR A 137 -8.85 9.11 -2.15
N GLY A 138 -8.81 9.90 -3.24
CA GLY A 138 -9.44 11.21 -3.29
C GLY A 138 -8.75 12.27 -2.43
N LEU A 139 -7.51 12.04 -1.97
CA LEU A 139 -6.77 12.88 -1.04
C LEU A 139 -5.73 13.77 -1.74
N ASP A 140 -6.05 14.26 -2.93
CA ASP A 140 -5.14 14.99 -3.83
C ASP A 140 -4.44 16.19 -3.18
N ALA A 141 -5.03 16.80 -2.14
CA ALA A 141 -4.45 17.95 -1.42
C ALA A 141 -3.27 17.58 -0.50
N ILE A 142 -3.20 16.33 -0.04
CA ILE A 142 -2.21 15.84 0.95
C ILE A 142 -1.34 14.70 0.42
N GLU A 143 -1.36 14.53 -0.91
CA GLU A 143 -0.58 13.56 -1.67
C GLU A 143 0.08 14.26 -2.88
N ARG A 144 1.27 13.81 -3.26
CA ARG A 144 1.97 14.34 -4.45
C ARG A 144 1.51 13.72 -5.75
N THR A 145 0.75 12.63 -5.70
CA THR A 145 0.07 12.05 -6.87
C THR A 145 -1.41 12.41 -6.84
N LYS A 146 -2.09 12.32 -7.98
CA LYS A 146 -3.48 12.76 -8.14
C LYS A 146 -4.41 11.61 -8.49
N THR A 147 -5.68 11.74 -8.13
CA THR A 147 -6.74 10.77 -8.42
C THR A 147 -6.83 10.49 -9.92
N GLY A 148 -6.76 11.53 -10.76
CA GLY A 148 -6.75 11.38 -12.22
C GLY A 148 -5.57 10.54 -12.76
N GLN A 149 -4.39 10.62 -12.14
CA GLN A 149 -3.24 9.81 -12.54
C GLN A 149 -3.45 8.32 -12.21
N ARG A 150 -4.15 8.02 -11.11
CA ARG A 150 -4.42 6.65 -10.66
C ARG A 150 -5.53 6.01 -11.50
N LEU A 151 -6.53 6.80 -11.90
CA LEU A 151 -7.52 6.38 -12.90
C LEU A 151 -6.84 6.06 -14.23
N ALA A 152 -5.94 6.92 -14.72
CA ALA A 152 -5.19 6.65 -15.95
C ALA A 152 -4.33 5.37 -15.85
N LEU A 153 -3.70 5.12 -14.70
CA LEU A 153 -2.96 3.89 -14.45
C LEU A 153 -3.86 2.64 -14.52
N LEU A 154 -5.04 2.68 -13.89
CA LEU A 154 -6.01 1.58 -13.96
C LEU A 154 -6.46 1.33 -15.40
N GLU A 155 -6.74 2.38 -16.16
CA GLU A 155 -7.10 2.27 -17.59
C GLU A 155 -5.97 1.66 -18.42
N ALA A 156 -4.73 2.14 -18.23
CA ALA A 156 -3.54 1.62 -18.91
C ALA A 156 -3.26 0.15 -18.56
N ALA A 157 -3.45 -0.24 -17.29
CA ALA A 157 -3.32 -1.62 -16.85
C ALA A 157 -4.35 -2.53 -17.56
N LYS A 158 -5.60 -2.09 -17.66
CA LYS A 158 -6.66 -2.82 -18.35
C LYS A 158 -6.38 -2.98 -19.85
N GLN A 159 -5.93 -1.91 -20.52
CA GLN A 159 -5.57 -1.95 -21.95
C GLN A 159 -4.44 -2.95 -22.24
N ARG A 160 -3.56 -3.20 -21.27
CA ARG A 160 -2.45 -4.15 -21.35
C ARG A 160 -2.79 -5.56 -20.88
N GLY A 161 -4.02 -5.81 -20.44
CA GLY A 161 -4.43 -7.10 -19.88
C GLY A 161 -3.89 -7.39 -18.48
N ILE A 162 -3.35 -6.38 -17.77
CA ILE A 162 -2.93 -6.52 -16.38
C ILE A 162 -4.18 -6.55 -15.50
N GLN A 163 -4.32 -7.61 -14.70
CA GLN A 163 -5.39 -7.65 -13.70
C GLN A 163 -5.06 -6.67 -12.57
N ALA A 164 -5.82 -5.57 -12.52
CA ALA A 164 -5.67 -4.53 -11.52
C ALA A 164 -6.88 -4.44 -10.60
N PHE A 165 -6.70 -3.93 -9.39
CA PHE A 165 -7.77 -3.71 -8.42
C PHE A 165 -7.62 -2.34 -7.74
N PRO A 166 -8.67 -1.50 -7.74
CA PRO A 166 -8.66 -0.25 -7.01
C PRO A 166 -8.82 -0.50 -5.50
N VAL A 167 -8.14 0.30 -4.68
CA VAL A 167 -8.33 0.34 -3.22
C VAL A 167 -8.32 1.78 -2.72
N VAL A 168 -9.27 2.13 -1.86
CA VAL A 168 -9.28 3.38 -1.10
C VAL A 168 -8.54 3.14 0.22
N HIS A 169 -7.26 3.49 0.28
CA HIS A 169 -6.44 3.26 1.47
C HIS A 169 -5.43 4.38 1.75
N PRO A 170 -5.60 5.15 2.84
CA PRO A 170 -6.78 5.18 3.71
C PRO A 170 -7.95 5.93 3.05
N TYR A 171 -9.16 5.59 3.48
CA TYR A 171 -10.27 6.51 3.55
C TYR A 171 -10.13 7.37 4.81
N ILE A 172 -10.24 8.69 4.67
CA ILE A 172 -10.24 9.63 5.78
C ILE A 172 -11.61 10.33 5.80
N ALA A 173 -12.37 10.10 6.87
CA ALA A 173 -13.71 10.65 7.06
C ALA A 173 -13.69 12.18 6.97
N GLY A 174 -14.57 12.74 6.14
CA GLY A 174 -14.65 14.18 5.87
C GLY A 174 -13.50 14.75 5.01
N MET A 175 -12.60 13.92 4.46
CA MET A 175 -11.49 14.38 3.60
C MET A 175 -11.35 13.62 2.28
N SER A 176 -11.60 12.31 2.25
CA SER A 176 -11.50 11.51 1.03
C SER A 176 -12.63 11.83 0.07
N ASP A 177 -12.31 12.36 -1.12
CA ASP A 177 -13.27 12.55 -2.20
C ASP A 177 -13.49 11.25 -2.99
N LEU A 178 -14.66 10.64 -2.81
CA LEU A 178 -15.05 9.40 -3.49
C LEU A 178 -15.82 9.62 -4.80
N SER A 179 -15.85 10.84 -5.33
CA SER A 179 -16.54 11.17 -6.59
C SER A 179 -16.00 10.41 -7.82
N PHE A 180 -14.83 9.77 -7.71
CA PHE A 180 -14.25 8.93 -8.77
C PHE A 180 -14.86 7.53 -8.89
N LEU A 181 -15.65 7.05 -7.92
CA LEU A 181 -16.20 5.69 -7.94
C LEU A 181 -17.06 5.36 -9.18
N PRO A 182 -17.95 6.25 -9.68
CA PRO A 182 -18.68 6.00 -10.92
C PRO A 182 -17.75 5.79 -12.12
N ARG A 183 -16.63 6.53 -12.18
CA ARG A 183 -15.65 6.36 -13.25
C ARG A 183 -14.97 4.98 -13.21
N LEU A 184 -14.69 4.45 -12.02
CA LEU A 184 -14.19 3.07 -11.88
C LEU A 184 -15.20 2.06 -12.43
N LYS A 185 -16.49 2.25 -12.14
CA LYS A 185 -17.57 1.41 -12.66
C LYS A 185 -17.65 1.47 -14.19
N GLU A 186 -17.61 2.66 -14.78
CA GLU A 186 -17.58 2.86 -16.24
C GLU A 186 -16.39 2.18 -16.91
N MET A 187 -15.23 2.21 -16.25
CA MET A 187 -14.02 1.51 -16.69
C MET A 187 -14.13 -0.01 -16.56
N GLY A 188 -15.23 -0.53 -15.98
CA GLY A 188 -15.51 -1.95 -15.80
C GLY A 188 -14.73 -2.58 -14.66
N TYR A 189 -14.47 -1.82 -13.59
CA TYR A 189 -14.17 -2.37 -12.28
C TYR A 189 -15.48 -2.55 -11.51
N ASP A 190 -15.73 -3.76 -11.02
CA ASP A 190 -16.95 -4.07 -10.25
C ASP A 190 -16.71 -4.06 -8.74
N ASP A 191 -15.46 -4.19 -8.33
CA ASP A 191 -15.04 -4.32 -6.94
C ASP A 191 -14.03 -3.23 -6.56
N VAL A 192 -14.14 -2.73 -5.34
CA VAL A 192 -13.16 -1.85 -4.70
C VAL A 192 -13.00 -2.23 -3.23
N ASP A 193 -11.77 -2.16 -2.74
CA ASP A 193 -11.50 -2.30 -1.30
C ASP A 193 -11.44 -0.90 -0.64
N ILE A 194 -11.83 -0.81 0.63
CA ILE A 194 -11.79 0.42 1.41
C ILE A 194 -11.25 0.13 2.80
N LYS A 195 -10.26 0.94 3.21
CA LYS A 195 -9.55 0.77 4.47
C LYS A 195 -9.51 2.05 5.28
N GLY A 196 -9.49 1.88 6.59
CA GLY A 196 -9.40 2.97 7.54
C GLY A 196 -8.05 3.67 7.59
N LEU A 197 -8.00 4.72 8.40
CA LEU A 197 -6.80 5.45 8.76
C LEU A 197 -6.24 4.93 10.09
N ARG A 198 -4.91 4.88 10.20
CA ARG A 198 -4.21 4.81 11.50
C ARG A 198 -3.75 6.20 11.88
N TYR A 199 -4.40 6.78 12.87
CA TYR A 199 -4.17 8.17 13.25
C TYR A 199 -3.13 8.29 14.37
N ASN A 200 -2.19 9.23 14.19
CA ASN A 200 -1.25 9.65 15.21
C ASN A 200 -1.39 11.17 15.40
N HIS A 201 -1.78 11.60 16.60
CA HIS A 201 -2.09 13.00 16.87
C HIS A 201 -0.89 13.93 16.62
N ASP A 202 0.30 13.54 17.07
CA ASP A 202 1.49 14.39 17.03
C ASP A 202 1.96 14.68 15.60
N THR A 203 1.74 13.74 14.68
CA THR A 203 2.18 13.89 13.29
C THR A 203 1.09 14.31 12.32
N MET A 204 -0.19 14.18 12.69
CA MET A 204 -1.33 14.42 11.79
C MET A 204 -2.24 15.60 12.15
N SER A 205 -2.25 16.05 13.41
CA SER A 205 -3.15 17.11 13.89
C SER A 205 -2.96 18.48 13.23
N SER A 206 -1.77 18.76 12.69
CA SER A 206 -1.42 20.08 12.13
C SER A 206 -2.04 20.36 10.76
N TRP A 207 -2.35 19.32 9.98
CA TRP A 207 -2.93 19.43 8.64
C TRP A 207 -4.34 18.85 8.53
N MET A 208 -4.73 17.96 9.44
CA MET A 208 -6.07 17.38 9.47
C MET A 208 -7.06 18.34 10.14
N PRO A 209 -8.25 18.62 9.58
CA PRO A 209 -9.25 19.46 10.24
C PRO A 209 -9.77 18.83 11.55
N PRO A 210 -10.07 19.60 12.61
CA PRO A 210 -10.57 19.06 13.88
C PRO A 210 -11.82 18.17 13.74
N SER A 211 -12.72 18.50 12.80
CA SER A 211 -13.91 17.68 12.51
C SER A 211 -13.57 16.28 12.00
N ALA A 212 -12.50 16.14 11.21
CA ALA A 212 -12.00 14.84 10.76
C ALA A 212 -11.25 14.11 11.89
N GLN A 213 -10.44 14.84 12.68
CA GLN A 213 -9.67 14.29 13.80
C GLN A 213 -10.57 13.60 14.84
N ALA A 214 -11.74 14.17 15.14
CA ALA A 214 -12.68 13.64 16.14
C ALA A 214 -13.06 12.17 15.91
N ASN A 215 -13.00 11.68 14.67
CA ASN A 215 -13.27 10.28 14.32
C ASN A 215 -12.15 9.29 14.73
N TYR A 216 -10.98 9.80 15.10
CA TYR A 216 -9.77 9.02 15.29
C TYR A 216 -9.05 9.28 16.61
N GLU A 217 -9.47 10.29 17.37
CA GLU A 217 -8.90 10.58 18.69
C GLU A 217 -9.08 9.39 19.64
N GLY A 218 -8.05 9.10 20.44
CA GLY A 218 -8.09 7.99 21.42
C GLY A 218 -7.98 6.58 20.83
N THR A 219 -7.80 6.45 19.51
CA THR A 219 -7.69 5.13 18.84
C THR A 219 -6.36 4.42 19.05
N GLY A 220 -5.32 5.13 19.51
CA GLY A 220 -4.00 4.55 19.75
C GLY A 220 -3.38 3.92 18.51
N GLU A 221 -3.45 4.62 17.36
CA GLU A 221 -2.93 4.17 16.05
C GLU A 221 -3.55 2.87 15.49
N GLN A 222 -4.69 2.43 16.05
CA GLN A 222 -5.49 1.38 15.44
C GLN A 222 -6.07 1.86 14.10
N GLU A 223 -6.26 0.93 13.17
CA GLU A 223 -6.88 1.25 11.88
C GLU A 223 -8.38 1.41 12.08
N VAL A 224 -8.89 2.60 11.80
CA VAL A 224 -10.30 2.95 11.97
C VAL A 224 -10.88 3.42 10.65
N LEU A 225 -11.99 2.80 10.24
CA LEU A 225 -12.85 3.25 9.16
C LEU A 225 -14.12 3.81 9.82
N PRO A 226 -14.23 5.14 10.06
CA PRO A 226 -15.24 5.69 10.96
C PRO A 226 -16.67 5.70 10.41
N ASP A 227 -16.92 5.25 9.18
CA ASP A 227 -18.17 5.51 8.49
C ASP A 227 -18.84 4.24 7.96
N GLU A 228 -20.05 3.98 8.45
CA GLU A 228 -21.07 3.22 7.71
C GLU A 228 -21.36 3.90 6.36
N GLU A 229 -21.19 5.23 6.27
CA GLU A 229 -21.46 6.02 5.07
C GLU A 229 -20.47 5.73 3.93
N ALA A 230 -19.18 5.52 4.21
CA ALA A 230 -18.19 5.16 3.21
C ALA A 230 -18.44 3.75 2.66
N GLU A 231 -18.80 2.83 3.54
CA GLU A 231 -19.19 1.47 3.15
C GLU A 231 -20.50 1.47 2.34
N LYS A 232 -21.47 2.29 2.72
CA LYS A 232 -22.73 2.47 2.00
C LYS A 232 -22.51 3.09 0.62
N LEU A 233 -21.74 4.17 0.52
CA LEU A 233 -21.46 4.87 -0.73
C LEU A 233 -20.71 3.95 -1.71
N VAL A 234 -19.73 3.18 -1.22
CA VAL A 234 -19.09 2.14 -2.01
C VAL A 234 -20.13 1.11 -2.45
N GLY A 235 -20.94 0.59 -1.52
CA GLY A 235 -21.96 -0.44 -1.80
C GLY A 235 -23.07 -0.02 -2.76
N GLU A 236 -23.34 1.28 -2.92
CA GLU A 236 -24.30 1.82 -3.89
C GLU A 236 -23.77 1.79 -5.33
N ILE A 237 -22.45 1.80 -5.54
CA ILE A 237 -21.81 1.95 -6.86
C ILE A 237 -21.05 0.68 -7.27
N LEU A 238 -20.33 0.09 -6.32
CA LEU A 238 -19.40 -1.02 -6.48
C LEU A 238 -19.64 -2.08 -5.40
N LYS A 239 -19.08 -3.27 -5.61
CA LYS A 239 -19.01 -4.30 -4.58
C LYS A 239 -17.78 -4.08 -3.72
N ARG A 240 -17.92 -4.26 -2.41
CA ARG A 240 -16.75 -4.25 -1.52
C ARG A 240 -16.01 -5.57 -1.65
N ALA A 241 -14.73 -5.50 -1.94
CA ALA A 241 -13.82 -6.63 -1.87
C ALA A 241 -12.81 -6.41 -0.74
N ASN A 242 -12.55 -7.44 0.08
CA ASN A 242 -11.53 -7.38 1.12
C ASN A 242 -10.19 -7.85 0.53
N ILE A 243 -9.52 -6.97 -0.22
CA ILE A 243 -8.32 -7.29 -1.01
C ILE A 243 -7.04 -7.07 -0.18
N THR A 244 -7.10 -6.23 0.86
CA THR A 244 -5.98 -5.84 1.71
C THR A 244 -6.43 -5.72 3.18
N SER A 245 -5.99 -6.60 4.10
CA SER A 245 -6.47 -6.54 5.50
C SER A 245 -5.33 -6.43 6.52
N SER A 246 -5.49 -5.47 7.45
CA SER A 246 -4.78 -5.41 8.75
C SER A 246 -5.67 -6.08 9.79
N ASP A 247 -5.12 -6.90 10.70
CA ASP A 247 -5.90 -7.51 11.80
C ASP A 247 -4.95 -8.01 12.89
N THR A 248 -5.52 -8.62 13.94
CA THR A 248 -4.84 -9.30 15.03
C THR A 248 -3.80 -10.31 14.51
N ASP A 249 -2.70 -10.45 15.24
CA ASP A 249 -1.61 -11.38 14.91
C ASP A 249 -2.12 -12.82 14.72
N LYS A 250 -3.08 -13.25 15.56
CA LYS A 250 -3.71 -14.56 15.44
C LYS A 250 -4.39 -14.73 14.08
N ALA A 251 -5.22 -13.77 13.67
CA ALA A 251 -5.93 -13.85 12.40
C ALA A 251 -4.97 -13.75 11.20
N VAL A 252 -3.89 -12.97 11.33
CA VAL A 252 -2.82 -12.91 10.32
C VAL A 252 -2.14 -14.26 10.14
N VAL A 253 -1.79 -14.94 11.24
CA VAL A 253 -1.16 -16.27 11.21
C VAL A 253 -2.11 -17.31 10.64
N GLU A 254 -3.37 -17.35 11.09
CA GLU A 254 -4.38 -18.29 10.59
C GLU A 254 -4.60 -18.16 9.09
N GLU A 255 -4.75 -16.94 8.57
CA GLU A 255 -4.89 -16.75 7.12
C GLU A 255 -3.59 -17.07 6.37
N ALA A 256 -2.42 -16.77 6.95
CA ALA A 256 -1.14 -17.13 6.33
C ALA A 256 -0.94 -18.64 6.22
N ILE A 257 -1.51 -19.43 7.13
CA ILE A 257 -1.54 -20.89 7.02
C ILE A 257 -2.51 -21.30 5.91
N LYS A 258 -3.75 -20.78 5.92
CA LYS A 258 -4.78 -21.12 4.92
C LYS A 258 -4.35 -20.82 3.48
N ARG A 259 -3.61 -19.73 3.23
CA ARG A 259 -3.15 -19.38 1.88
C ARG A 259 -2.15 -20.40 1.29
N ARG A 260 -1.44 -21.14 2.15
CA ARG A 260 -0.38 -22.10 1.80
C ARG A 260 -0.84 -23.56 1.76
N MET A 261 -2.03 -23.84 2.30
CA MET A 261 -2.70 -25.14 2.19
C MET A 261 -3.45 -25.25 0.86
#